data_AF-A0A9P0FG75-F1
#
_entry.id   AF-A0A9P0FG75-F1
#
_cell.length_a   1.000
_cell.length_b   1.000
_cell.length_c   1.000
_cell.angle_alpha   90.00
_cell.angle_beta   90.00
_cell.angle_gamma   90.00
#
_symmetry.space_group_name_H-M   'P 1'
#
loop_
_entity.id
_entity.type
_entity.pdbx_description
1 polymer ?
#
loop_
_entity_poly.entity_id
_entity_poly.type
_entity_poly.pdbx_seq_one_letter_code
_entity_poly.pdbx_strand_id
1 'polypeptide(L)'
;MSEGLAHSLALISCSTNEWTVPFKCAVSTCPNTYTNAEICPTSYKFHNFPKNKEICNQWINKCDLEKAADVEKLKVCTEHFSHSDYVKVEGVVPQLKLHQYSVPHKNIVIENGSKPNTALINQFDALNSEIEELKLKIYKTNRMLLAKKHKLSVIKSKISHLMQKPNRELSTITKIFSATQINYLRGRKTFWSDDDLAMAFTLRHVGSKKLYLYLRNTLNMPLPALSCVQKWMAKRC
;
A
#
# COMPACT_ATOMS: atom_id res chain seq x y z
N MET A 1 37.94 10.00 15.06
CA MET A 1 36.71 9.23 15.36
C MET A 1 36.91 8.17 16.46
N SER A 2 38.05 8.13 17.14
CA SER A 2 38.40 7.11 18.15
C SER A 2 38.07 7.50 19.60
N GLU A 3 37.87 8.78 19.91
CA GLU A 3 37.66 9.26 21.29
C GLU A 3 36.26 8.95 21.86
N GLY A 4 35.22 8.90 21.01
CA GLY A 4 33.84 8.64 21.44
C GLY A 4 33.57 7.22 21.92
N LEU A 5 34.26 6.22 21.35
CA LEU A 5 34.11 4.82 21.74
C LEU A 5 34.78 4.55 23.10
N ALA A 6 35.96 5.12 23.33
CA ALA A 6 36.70 4.98 24.58
C ALA A 6 35.93 5.57 25.78
N HIS A 7 35.27 6.72 25.59
CA HIS A 7 34.47 7.34 26.64
C HIS A 7 33.21 6.52 27.01
N SER A 8 32.63 5.80 26.03
CA SER A 8 31.44 4.96 26.24
C SER A 8 31.74 3.65 26.98
N LEU A 9 32.91 3.05 26.73
CA LEU A 9 33.36 1.81 27.40
C LEU A 9 33.76 2.06 28.86
N ALA A 10 34.25 3.26 29.18
CA ALA A 10 34.57 3.67 30.55
C ALA A 10 33.34 3.70 31.48
N LEU A 11 32.14 3.90 30.92
CA LEU A 11 30.88 3.91 31.67
C LEU A 11 30.28 2.52 31.86
N ILE A 12 30.74 1.51 31.11
CA ILE A 12 30.24 0.13 31.25
C ILE A 12 30.80 -0.49 32.52
N SER A 13 29.91 -0.93 33.40
CA SER A 13 30.34 -1.61 34.63
C SER A 13 30.81 -3.02 34.31
N CYS A 14 31.98 -3.41 34.82
CA CYS A 14 32.39 -4.81 34.81
C CYS A 14 31.53 -5.58 35.83
N SER A 15 30.95 -6.71 35.42
CA SER A 15 30.10 -7.51 36.32
C SER A 15 30.91 -8.54 37.13
N THR A 16 32.24 -8.56 36.95
CA THR A 16 33.14 -9.55 37.54
C THR A 16 33.75 -9.03 38.83
N ASN A 17 33.60 -9.79 39.91
CA ASN A 17 34.23 -9.48 41.21
C ASN A 17 35.45 -10.38 41.50
N GLU A 18 35.71 -11.36 40.64
CA GLU A 18 36.74 -12.39 40.80
C GLU A 18 37.91 -12.10 39.85
N TRP A 19 38.83 -11.25 40.31
CA TRP A 19 40.04 -10.85 39.59
C TRP A 19 41.25 -11.75 39.90
N THR A 20 41.01 -12.85 40.60
CA THR A 20 42.05 -13.66 41.27
C THR A 20 42.62 -14.75 40.37
N VAL A 21 41.99 -15.05 39.22
CA VAL A 21 42.47 -16.07 38.26
C VAL A 21 42.31 -15.62 36.81
N PRO A 22 43.25 -15.98 35.90
CA PRO A 22 43.09 -15.76 34.46
C PRO A 22 41.88 -16.52 33.88
N PHE A 23 41.13 -15.88 32.98
CA PHE A 23 39.99 -16.50 32.28
C PHE A 23 39.84 -15.95 30.86
N LYS A 24 39.13 -16.68 29.97
CA LYS A 24 38.86 -16.26 28.59
C LYS A 24 37.38 -15.98 28.35
N CYS A 25 37.07 -15.20 27.31
CA CYS A 25 35.70 -15.05 26.83
C CYS A 25 35.11 -16.42 26.45
N ALA A 26 33.83 -16.62 26.73
CA ALA A 26 33.13 -17.87 26.49
C ALA A 26 32.82 -18.12 25.00
N VAL A 27 32.87 -17.09 24.16
CA VAL A 27 32.73 -17.24 22.71
C VAL A 27 34.02 -17.84 22.15
N SER A 28 33.91 -19.00 21.49
CA SER A 28 35.05 -19.82 21.02
C SER A 28 36.03 -19.07 20.13
N THR A 29 35.53 -18.20 19.25
CA THR A 29 36.33 -17.42 18.29
C THR A 29 36.85 -16.10 18.86
N CYS A 30 36.59 -15.80 20.13
CA CYS A 30 36.95 -14.52 20.73
C CYS A 30 38.39 -14.58 21.30
N PRO A 31 39.28 -13.65 20.90
CA PRO A 31 40.65 -13.60 21.41
C PRO A 31 40.76 -12.94 22.79
N ASN A 32 39.67 -12.39 23.33
CA ASN A 32 39.70 -11.59 24.55
C ASN A 32 39.89 -12.48 25.79
N THR A 33 41.00 -12.27 26.49
CA THR A 33 41.39 -13.00 27.70
C THR A 33 41.76 -12.04 28.82
N TYR A 34 41.41 -12.41 30.05
CA TYR A 34 41.84 -11.75 31.27
C TYR A 34 43.07 -12.49 31.84
N THR A 35 44.20 -11.80 31.98
CA THR A 35 45.49 -12.42 32.37
C THR A 35 46.09 -11.92 33.67
N ASN A 36 45.78 -10.70 34.16
CA ASN A 36 46.39 -10.20 35.39
C ASN A 36 45.50 -9.22 36.20
N ALA A 37 45.61 -9.31 37.53
CA ALA A 37 44.75 -8.67 38.54
C ALA A 37 44.84 -7.14 38.61
N GLU A 38 45.90 -6.54 38.07
CA GLU A 38 46.26 -5.15 38.39
C GLU A 38 45.46 -4.11 37.60
N ILE A 39 44.99 -4.42 36.39
CA ILE A 39 44.22 -3.47 35.56
C ILE A 39 43.18 -4.23 34.71
N CYS A 40 41.90 -3.91 34.88
CA CYS A 40 40.85 -4.34 33.96
C CYS A 40 41.11 -3.70 32.58
N PRO A 41 41.13 -4.47 31.46
CA PRO A 41 41.36 -3.91 30.14
C PRO A 41 40.49 -2.68 29.88
N THR A 42 41.10 -1.62 29.36
CA THR A 42 40.38 -0.39 29.01
C THR A 42 39.53 -0.57 27.75
N SER A 43 39.85 -1.58 26.94
CA SER A 43 39.21 -1.87 25.65
C SER A 43 37.93 -2.70 25.73
N TYR A 44 37.77 -3.55 26.73
CA TYR A 44 36.57 -4.38 26.89
C TYR A 44 36.30 -4.75 28.35
N LYS A 45 35.03 -4.96 28.70
CA LYS A 45 34.61 -5.47 30.02
C LYS A 45 34.01 -6.86 29.89
N PHE A 46 33.94 -7.59 30.99
CA PHE A 46 33.35 -8.91 31.04
C PHE A 46 32.04 -8.92 31.83
N HIS A 47 31.10 -9.73 31.35
CA HIS A 47 29.81 -9.96 31.96
C HIS A 47 29.66 -11.44 32.31
N ASN A 48 29.16 -11.71 33.51
CA ASN A 48 28.82 -13.06 33.93
C ASN A 48 27.53 -13.51 33.24
N PHE A 49 27.33 -14.83 33.15
CA PHE A 49 26.08 -15.37 32.64
C PHE A 49 24.88 -14.92 33.49
N PRO A 50 23.73 -14.62 32.87
CA PRO A 50 22.52 -14.22 33.59
C PRO A 50 22.01 -15.32 34.54
N LYS A 51 21.48 -14.92 35.70
CA LYS A 51 20.85 -15.86 36.66
C LYS A 51 19.55 -16.49 36.12
N ASN A 52 18.90 -15.85 35.15
CA ASN A 52 17.69 -16.36 34.52
C ASN A 52 18.05 -17.53 33.58
N LYS A 53 17.52 -18.72 33.87
CA LYS A 53 17.79 -19.96 33.12
C LYS A 53 17.48 -19.85 31.63
N GLU A 54 16.44 -19.13 31.25
CA GLU A 54 16.03 -19.00 29.85
C GLU A 54 17.06 -18.20 29.04
N ILE A 55 17.44 -17.03 29.55
CA ILE A 55 18.46 -16.19 28.90
C ILE A 55 19.83 -16.86 28.98
N CYS A 56 20.15 -17.54 30.08
CA CYS A 56 21.37 -18.34 30.21
C CYS A 56 21.45 -19.42 29.13
N ASN A 57 20.37 -20.18 28.89
CA ASN A 57 20.30 -21.15 27.80
C ASN A 57 20.49 -20.51 26.42
N GLN A 58 19.94 -19.31 26.21
CA GLN A 58 20.18 -18.57 24.97
C GLN A 58 21.66 -18.20 24.80
N TRP A 59 22.35 -17.80 25.88
CA TRP A 59 23.79 -17.54 25.83
C TRP A 59 24.61 -18.81 25.57
N ILE A 60 24.27 -19.94 26.20
CA ILE A 60 24.89 -21.25 25.96
C ILE A 60 24.77 -21.62 24.48
N ASN A 61 23.55 -21.56 23.94
CA ASN A 61 23.27 -21.88 22.53
C ASN A 61 23.99 -20.92 21.57
N LYS A 62 24.08 -19.62 21.91
CA LYS A 62 24.74 -18.62 21.06
C LYS A 62 26.26 -18.73 21.12
N CYS A 63 26.84 -19.08 22.27
CA CYS A 63 28.28 -19.25 22.40
C CYS A 63 28.76 -20.66 21.98
N ASP A 64 27.85 -21.50 21.48
CA ASP A 64 28.10 -22.89 21.10
C ASP A 64 28.75 -23.71 22.23
N LEU A 65 28.22 -23.56 23.43
CA LEU A 65 28.69 -24.25 24.63
C LEU A 65 27.84 -25.50 24.88
N GLU A 66 28.48 -26.54 25.42
CA GLU A 66 27.74 -27.72 25.89
C GLU A 66 26.87 -27.37 27.10
N LYS A 67 25.66 -27.93 27.16
CA LYS A 67 24.70 -27.67 28.25
C LYS A 67 25.22 -28.04 29.65
N ALA A 68 26.25 -28.88 29.74
CA ALA A 68 26.89 -29.31 30.99
C ALA A 68 28.06 -28.41 31.43
N ALA A 69 28.35 -27.33 30.71
CA ALA A 69 29.45 -26.44 31.06
C ALA A 69 29.20 -25.71 32.40
N ASP A 70 30.27 -25.49 33.17
CA ASP A 70 30.27 -24.68 34.41
C ASP A 70 30.01 -23.19 34.09
N VAL A 71 28.77 -22.82 33.76
CA VAL A 71 28.37 -21.47 33.32
C VAL A 71 28.70 -20.36 34.32
N GLU A 72 28.82 -20.68 35.60
CA GLU A 72 29.17 -19.71 36.66
C GLU A 72 30.59 -19.15 36.50
N LYS A 73 31.51 -19.95 35.92
CA LYS A 73 32.90 -19.54 35.69
C LYS A 73 33.07 -18.82 34.35
N LEU A 74 32.11 -18.98 33.44
CA LEU A 74 32.16 -18.45 32.08
C LEU A 74 31.73 -16.97 32.03
N LYS A 75 32.38 -16.22 31.14
CA LYS A 75 32.19 -14.77 31.01
C LYS A 75 32.19 -14.38 29.54
N VAL A 76 31.35 -13.43 29.16
CA VAL A 76 31.30 -12.89 27.78
C VAL A 76 31.74 -11.43 27.79
N CYS A 77 32.61 -11.04 26.85
CA CYS A 77 33.09 -9.68 26.77
C CYS A 77 32.09 -8.72 26.07
N THR A 78 32.26 -7.42 26.31
CA THR A 78 31.42 -6.33 25.76
C THR A 78 31.34 -6.30 24.23
N GLU A 79 32.34 -6.82 23.51
CA GLU A 79 32.35 -6.81 22.04
C GLU A 79 31.24 -7.65 21.39
N HIS A 80 30.64 -8.58 22.15
CA HIS A 80 29.53 -9.41 21.69
C HIS A 80 28.15 -8.77 21.88
N PHE A 81 28.11 -7.56 22.44
CA PHE A 81 26.90 -6.80 22.72
C PHE A 81 26.90 -5.46 21.98
N SER A 82 25.71 -4.92 21.74
CA SER A 82 25.50 -3.59 21.17
C SER A 82 25.30 -2.56 22.28
N HIS A 83 25.60 -1.28 22.01
CA HIS A 83 25.37 -0.22 22.99
C HIS A 83 23.89 -0.11 23.43
N SER A 84 22.96 -0.49 22.54
CA SER A 84 21.52 -0.58 22.82
C SER A 84 21.15 -1.65 23.86
N ASP A 85 22.04 -2.60 24.13
CA ASP A 85 21.84 -3.64 25.15
C ASP A 85 22.10 -3.13 26.56
N TYR A 86 22.60 -1.89 26.71
CA TYR A 86 22.96 -1.33 28.00
C TYR A 86 21.94 -0.30 28.48
N VAL A 87 21.59 -0.40 29.75
CA VAL A 87 20.70 0.54 30.44
C VAL A 87 21.53 1.42 31.38
N LYS A 88 21.22 2.72 31.38
CA LYS A 88 21.79 3.66 32.35
C LYS A 88 21.20 3.39 33.73
N VAL A 89 22.07 3.20 34.70
CA VAL A 89 21.69 3.08 36.11
C VAL A 89 22.01 4.40 36.79
N GLU A 90 21.00 5.02 37.41
CA GLU A 90 21.17 6.23 38.20
C GLU A 90 21.90 5.89 39.51
N GLY A 91 23.02 6.55 39.74
CA GLY A 91 23.87 6.44 40.93
C GLY A 91 24.78 7.66 41.03
N VAL A 92 25.62 7.73 42.07
CA VAL A 92 26.57 8.84 42.31
C VAL A 92 27.50 9.06 41.10
N VAL A 93 27.77 8.00 40.34
CA VAL A 93 28.44 8.02 39.04
C VAL A 93 27.58 7.24 38.04
N PRO A 94 27.26 7.80 36.86
CA PRO A 94 26.45 7.09 35.86
C PRO A 94 27.19 5.84 35.36
N GLN A 95 26.53 4.68 35.45
CA GLN A 95 27.05 3.40 34.96
C GLN A 95 26.08 2.75 33.98
N LEU A 96 26.61 2.07 32.97
CA LEU A 96 25.88 1.27 32.01
C LEU A 96 25.94 -0.20 32.42
N LYS A 97 24.78 -0.80 32.70
CA LYS A 97 24.63 -2.24 32.97
C LYS A 97 23.94 -2.92 31.80
N LEU A 98 24.35 -4.15 31.52
CA LEU A 98 23.70 -4.97 30.50
C LEU A 98 22.24 -5.24 30.89
N HIS A 99 21.31 -5.09 29.95
CA HIS A 99 19.89 -5.36 30.16
C HIS A 99 19.69 -6.84 30.48
N GLN A 100 18.76 -7.15 31.38
CA GLN A 100 18.47 -8.51 31.86
C GLN A 100 18.03 -9.53 30.80
N TYR A 101 17.75 -9.08 29.58
CA TYR A 101 17.30 -9.90 28.44
C TYR A 101 18.26 -9.83 27.25
N SER A 102 19.39 -9.13 27.39
CA SER A 102 20.36 -9.02 26.31
C SER A 102 21.09 -10.33 26.12
N VAL A 103 21.33 -10.66 24.86
CA VAL A 103 22.02 -11.87 24.44
C VAL A 103 23.21 -11.52 23.54
N PRO A 104 24.32 -12.26 23.63
CA PRO A 104 25.44 -12.15 22.71
C PRO A 104 24.92 -12.34 21.27
N HIS A 105 25.19 -11.38 20.40
CA HIS A 105 24.72 -11.43 19.02
C HIS A 105 25.73 -10.86 18.00
N LYS A 106 26.79 -10.19 18.46
CA LYS A 106 27.86 -9.70 17.60
C LYS A 106 29.06 -10.64 17.62
N ASN A 107 29.72 -10.77 16.47
CA ASN A 107 30.97 -11.52 16.32
C ASN A 107 30.92 -12.95 16.85
N ILE A 108 29.76 -13.59 16.70
CA ILE A 108 29.56 -15.02 16.97
C ILE A 108 29.54 -15.69 15.61
N VAL A 109 30.68 -16.27 15.22
CA VAL A 109 30.71 -17.11 14.03
C VAL A 109 30.12 -18.44 14.44
N ILE A 110 28.90 -18.71 13.99
CA ILE A 110 28.29 -20.03 14.11
C ILE A 110 28.91 -20.86 12.97
N GLU A 111 29.96 -21.63 13.27
CA GLU A 111 30.52 -22.63 12.35
C GLU A 111 29.57 -23.84 12.21
N ASN A 112 28.29 -23.59 11.89
CA ASN A 112 27.41 -24.67 11.49
C ASN A 112 27.44 -24.78 9.98
N GLY A 113 28.20 -25.76 9.50
CA GLY A 113 28.18 -26.29 8.14
C GLY A 113 26.83 -26.88 7.74
N SER A 114 25.79 -26.06 7.74
CA SER A 114 24.56 -26.39 7.03
C SER A 114 24.86 -26.21 5.55
N LYS A 115 25.03 -27.33 4.84
CA LYS A 115 25.11 -27.32 3.38
C LYS A 115 23.98 -26.42 2.87
N PRO A 116 24.27 -25.42 2.01
CA PRO A 116 23.21 -24.57 1.47
C PRO A 116 22.13 -25.49 0.90
N ASN A 117 20.90 -25.36 1.41
CA ASN A 117 19.77 -26.12 0.89
C ASN A 117 19.50 -25.56 -0.52
N THR A 118 20.19 -26.15 -1.50
CA THR A 118 20.23 -25.70 -2.90
C THR A 118 18.84 -25.62 -3.50
N ALA A 119 17.91 -26.48 -3.06
CA ALA A 119 16.51 -26.42 -3.45
C ALA A 119 15.81 -25.13 -2.98
N LEU A 120 16.07 -24.70 -1.74
CA LEU A 120 15.53 -23.44 -1.21
C LEU A 120 16.16 -22.22 -1.90
N ILE A 121 17.45 -22.26 -2.19
CA ILE A 121 18.14 -21.16 -2.90
C ILE A 121 17.59 -21.01 -4.32
N ASN A 122 17.45 -22.12 -5.05
CA ASN A 122 16.87 -22.10 -6.39
C ASN A 122 15.41 -21.60 -6.39
N GLN A 123 14.62 -21.96 -5.38
CA GLN A 123 13.27 -21.41 -5.21
C GLN A 123 13.28 -19.91 -4.93
N PHE A 124 14.20 -19.45 -4.09
CA PHE A 124 14.35 -18.03 -3.79
C PHE A 124 14.72 -17.23 -5.04
N ASP A 125 15.65 -17.72 -5.85
CA ASP A 125 16.08 -17.07 -7.09
C ASP A 125 14.99 -17.06 -8.16
N ALA A 126 14.21 -18.15 -8.26
CA ALA A 126 13.04 -18.22 -9.13
C ALA A 126 11.97 -17.20 -8.73
N LEU A 127 11.64 -17.12 -7.43
CA LEU A 127 10.70 -16.12 -6.92
C LEU A 127 11.20 -14.69 -7.15
N ASN A 128 12.49 -14.43 -6.94
CA ASN A 128 13.06 -13.11 -7.18
C ASN A 128 12.99 -12.70 -8.65
N SER A 129 13.21 -13.65 -9.55
CA SER A 129 13.06 -13.41 -11.00
C SER A 129 11.61 -13.10 -11.37
N GLU A 130 10.65 -13.82 -10.78
CA GLU A 130 9.22 -13.57 -10.98
C GLU A 130 8.79 -12.19 -10.43
N ILE A 131 9.32 -11.79 -9.26
CA ILE A 131 9.08 -10.47 -8.67
C ILE A 131 9.55 -9.36 -9.61
N GLU A 132 10.74 -9.49 -10.20
CA GLU A 132 11.26 -8.49 -11.14
C GLU A 132 10.42 -8.40 -12.42
N GLU A 133 9.97 -9.54 -12.94
CA GLU A 133 9.07 -9.56 -14.10
C GLU A 133 7.73 -8.88 -13.79
N LEU A 134 7.15 -9.15 -12.62
CA LEU A 134 5.90 -8.54 -12.18
C LEU A 134 6.04 -7.04 -11.95
N LYS A 135 7.16 -6.58 -11.37
CA LYS A 135 7.47 -5.14 -11.23
C LYS A 135 7.51 -4.45 -12.60
N LEU A 136 8.16 -5.06 -13.60
CA LEU A 136 8.21 -4.53 -14.96
C LEU A 136 6.81 -4.47 -15.61
N LYS A 137 5.98 -5.50 -15.41
CA LYS A 137 4.59 -5.50 -15.88
C LYS A 137 3.82 -4.35 -15.25
N ILE A 138 3.82 -4.23 -13.91
CA ILE A 138 3.13 -3.15 -13.18
C ILE A 138 3.55 -1.77 -13.71
N TYR A 139 4.86 -1.54 -13.90
CA TYR A 139 5.36 -0.28 -14.46
C TYR A 139 4.77 0.03 -15.85
N LYS A 140 4.79 -0.95 -16.76
CA LYS A 140 4.22 -0.80 -18.12
C LYS A 140 2.72 -0.51 -18.07
N THR A 141 1.97 -1.24 -17.25
CA THR A 141 0.51 -1.09 -17.13
C THR A 141 0.14 0.28 -16.56
N ASN A 142 0.86 0.74 -15.53
CA ASN A 142 0.64 2.06 -14.93
C ASN A 142 0.91 3.20 -15.92
N ARG A 143 1.96 3.09 -16.74
CA ARG A 143 2.25 4.05 -17.80
C ARG A 143 1.12 4.12 -18.82
N MET A 144 0.60 2.98 -19.27
CA MET A 144 -0.55 2.92 -20.17
C MET A 144 -1.83 3.48 -19.53
N LEU A 145 -2.06 3.19 -18.25
CA LEU A 145 -3.20 3.70 -17.49
C LEU A 145 -3.18 5.23 -17.43
N LEU A 146 -2.02 5.83 -17.18
CA LEU A 146 -1.84 7.28 -17.15
C LEU A 146 -2.20 7.92 -18.50
N ALA A 147 -1.71 7.34 -19.60
CA ALA A 147 -2.03 7.80 -20.95
C ALA A 147 -3.53 7.70 -21.25
N LYS A 148 -4.19 6.60 -20.84
CA LYS A 148 -5.65 6.44 -20.98
C LYS A 148 -6.42 7.45 -20.13
N LYS A 149 -6.00 7.70 -18.89
CA LYS A 149 -6.61 8.71 -18.00
C LYS A 149 -6.55 10.10 -18.62
N HIS A 150 -5.42 10.48 -19.21
CA HIS A 150 -5.28 11.77 -19.89
C HIS A 150 -6.24 11.90 -21.07
N LYS A 151 -6.30 10.89 -21.96
CA LYS A 151 -7.26 10.88 -23.09
C LYS A 151 -8.71 11.01 -22.61
N LEU A 152 -9.04 10.31 -21.53
CA LEU A 152 -10.37 10.32 -20.94
C LEU A 152 -10.72 11.69 -20.33
N SER A 153 -9.74 12.38 -19.73
CA SER A 153 -9.90 13.75 -19.24
C SER A 153 -10.25 14.74 -20.37
N VAL A 154 -9.55 14.65 -21.50
CA VAL A 154 -9.79 15.52 -22.67
C VAL A 154 -11.18 15.27 -23.26
N ILE A 155 -11.62 14.01 -23.35
CA ILE A 155 -12.97 13.69 -23.84
C ILE A 155 -14.02 14.21 -22.87
N LYS A 156 -13.82 14.02 -21.56
CA LYS A 156 -14.73 14.54 -20.53
C LYS A 156 -14.86 16.06 -20.59
N SER A 157 -13.77 16.80 -20.77
CA SER A 157 -13.83 18.26 -20.90
C SER A 157 -14.58 18.69 -22.16
N LYS A 158 -14.36 18.02 -23.30
CA LYS A 158 -15.13 18.26 -24.53
C LYS A 158 -16.62 17.99 -24.35
N ILE A 159 -17.00 16.87 -23.74
CA ILE A 159 -18.41 16.55 -23.46
C ILE A 159 -19.02 17.59 -22.53
N SER A 160 -18.31 17.99 -21.46
CA SER A 160 -18.76 19.04 -20.55
C SER A 160 -19.02 20.35 -21.30
N HIS A 161 -18.11 20.75 -22.19
CA HIS A 161 -18.30 21.95 -23.02
C HIS A 161 -19.48 21.82 -23.99
N LEU A 162 -19.71 20.66 -24.59
CA LEU A 162 -20.86 20.41 -25.46
C LEU A 162 -22.19 20.39 -24.68
N MET A 163 -22.20 19.87 -23.46
CA MET A 163 -23.36 19.83 -22.57
C MET A 163 -23.65 21.20 -21.95
N GLN A 164 -22.62 22.02 -21.71
CA GLN A 164 -22.74 23.38 -21.20
C GLN A 164 -23.21 24.39 -22.24
N LYS A 165 -23.25 24.06 -23.55
CA LYS A 165 -23.95 24.88 -24.55
C LYS A 165 -25.46 24.74 -24.33
N PRO A 166 -26.13 25.65 -23.60
CA PRO A 166 -27.54 25.50 -23.32
C PRO A 166 -28.28 26.13 -24.49
N ASN A 167 -28.95 25.28 -25.27
CA ASN A 167 -30.40 25.34 -25.34
C ASN A 167 -31.09 26.65 -25.80
N ARG A 168 -30.39 27.59 -26.45
CA ARG A 168 -31.07 28.68 -27.20
C ARG A 168 -31.88 28.10 -28.36
N GLU A 169 -31.33 27.09 -29.01
CA GLU A 169 -31.99 26.39 -30.11
C GLU A 169 -33.16 25.55 -29.62
N LEU A 170 -33.01 24.70 -28.58
CA LEU A 170 -34.19 23.95 -28.12
C LEU A 170 -35.22 24.81 -27.37
N SER A 171 -34.86 25.95 -26.76
CA SER A 171 -35.86 26.89 -26.23
C SER A 171 -36.72 27.53 -27.33
N THR A 172 -36.17 27.72 -28.53
CA THR A 172 -36.92 28.17 -29.71
C THR A 172 -37.82 27.06 -30.25
N ILE A 173 -37.32 25.83 -30.32
CA ILE A 173 -38.10 24.65 -30.76
C ILE A 173 -39.25 24.34 -29.80
N THR A 174 -39.05 24.48 -28.47
CA THR A 174 -40.12 24.28 -27.47
C THR A 174 -41.23 25.32 -27.53
N LYS A 175 -41.01 26.46 -28.20
CA LYS A 175 -42.07 27.46 -28.45
C LYS A 175 -42.94 27.10 -29.66
N ILE A 176 -42.38 26.38 -30.64
CA ILE A 176 -43.04 26.06 -31.91
C ILE A 176 -43.73 24.70 -31.84
N PHE A 177 -43.10 23.73 -31.17
CA PHE A 177 -43.56 22.35 -31.10
C PHE A 177 -43.89 21.95 -29.66
N SER A 178 -44.95 21.14 -29.51
CA SER A 178 -45.31 20.54 -28.24
C SER A 178 -44.25 19.54 -27.77
N ALA A 179 -44.24 19.25 -26.46
CA ALA A 179 -43.32 18.26 -25.90
C ALA A 179 -43.47 16.88 -26.58
N THR A 180 -44.69 16.52 -26.98
CA THR A 180 -44.96 15.29 -27.73
C THR A 180 -44.34 15.32 -29.12
N GLN A 181 -44.50 16.43 -29.85
CA GLN A 181 -43.92 16.61 -31.17
C GLN A 181 -42.38 16.56 -31.12
N ILE A 182 -41.77 17.14 -30.08
CA ILE A 182 -40.32 17.08 -29.86
C ILE A 182 -39.87 15.64 -29.56
N ASN A 183 -40.62 14.89 -28.77
CA ASN A 183 -40.32 13.48 -28.52
C ASN A 183 -40.45 12.64 -29.80
N TYR A 184 -41.37 12.98 -30.69
CA TYR A 184 -41.54 12.33 -32.00
C TYR A 184 -40.33 12.60 -32.89
N LEU A 185 -39.88 13.85 -32.97
CA LEU A 185 -38.67 14.25 -33.71
C LEU A 185 -37.40 13.57 -33.16
N ARG A 186 -37.37 13.26 -31.86
CA ARG A 186 -36.28 12.50 -31.20
C ARG A 186 -36.36 10.98 -31.41
N GLY A 187 -37.33 10.48 -32.18
CA GLY A 187 -37.51 9.04 -32.43
C GLY A 187 -37.98 8.24 -31.22
N ARG A 188 -38.55 8.90 -30.21
CA ARG A 188 -39.12 8.22 -29.03
C ARG A 188 -40.55 7.79 -29.33
N LYS A 189 -41.04 6.75 -28.64
CA LYS A 189 -42.47 6.40 -28.67
C LYS A 189 -43.27 7.57 -28.11
N THR A 190 -44.25 8.04 -28.86
CA THR A 190 -45.04 9.24 -28.52
C THR A 190 -46.51 8.93 -28.32
N PHE A 191 -47.06 9.45 -27.22
CA PHE A 191 -48.48 9.50 -26.96
C PHE A 191 -48.98 10.90 -27.27
N TRP A 192 -49.84 11.04 -28.27
CA TRP A 192 -50.43 12.31 -28.67
C TRP A 192 -51.38 12.83 -27.58
N SER A 193 -51.17 14.06 -27.13
CA SER A 193 -52.08 14.70 -26.19
C SER A 193 -53.41 15.04 -26.88
N ASP A 194 -54.44 15.29 -26.08
CA ASP A 194 -55.72 15.74 -26.61
C ASP A 194 -55.58 17.06 -27.38
N ASP A 195 -54.72 17.97 -26.93
CA ASP A 195 -54.45 19.23 -27.61
C ASP A 195 -53.75 19.01 -28.97
N ASP A 196 -52.77 18.09 -29.04
CA ASP A 196 -52.09 17.75 -30.28
C ASP A 196 -53.07 17.13 -31.31
N LEU A 197 -54.00 16.29 -30.82
CA LEU A 197 -55.01 15.62 -31.64
C LEU A 197 -56.11 16.59 -32.09
N ALA A 198 -56.53 17.52 -31.23
CA ALA A 198 -57.45 18.60 -31.56
C ALA A 198 -56.85 19.54 -32.61
N MET A 199 -55.60 19.97 -32.42
CA MET A 199 -54.88 20.79 -33.41
C MET A 199 -54.76 20.08 -34.75
N ALA A 200 -54.43 18.79 -34.75
CA ALA A 200 -54.34 17.99 -35.96
C ALA A 200 -55.70 17.83 -36.67
N PHE A 201 -56.79 17.67 -35.91
CA PHE A 201 -58.14 17.63 -36.44
C PHE A 201 -58.51 18.96 -37.11
N THR A 202 -58.26 20.08 -36.43
CA THR A 202 -58.51 21.43 -36.96
C THR A 202 -57.70 21.69 -38.22
N LEU A 203 -56.40 21.37 -38.22
CA LEU A 203 -55.53 21.56 -39.39
C LEU A 203 -56.01 20.76 -40.60
N ARG A 204 -56.44 19.51 -40.38
CA ARG A 204 -57.04 18.66 -41.42
C ARG A 204 -58.36 19.26 -41.94
N HIS A 205 -59.20 19.76 -41.04
CA HIS A 205 -60.52 20.27 -41.38
C HIS A 205 -60.44 21.59 -42.18
N VAL A 206 -59.63 22.53 -41.70
CA VAL A 206 -59.46 23.87 -42.31
C VAL A 206 -58.68 23.81 -43.63
N GLY A 207 -57.61 23.01 -43.69
CA GLY A 207 -56.66 23.05 -44.82
C GLY A 207 -56.89 22.04 -45.96
N SER A 208 -57.69 21.00 -45.75
CA SER A 208 -57.84 19.78 -46.56
C SER A 208 -56.96 18.58 -46.17
N LYS A 209 -57.47 17.38 -46.46
CA LYS A 209 -56.76 16.10 -46.25
C LYS A 209 -55.44 16.01 -47.03
N LYS A 210 -55.41 16.53 -48.26
CA LYS A 210 -54.20 16.48 -49.11
C LYS A 210 -53.08 17.34 -48.52
N LEU A 211 -53.41 18.55 -48.07
CA LEU A 211 -52.45 19.42 -47.39
C LEU A 211 -51.89 18.77 -46.12
N TYR A 212 -52.76 18.20 -45.29
CA TYR A 212 -52.34 17.53 -44.06
C TYR A 212 -51.35 16.38 -44.33
N LEU A 213 -51.63 15.54 -45.34
CA LEU A 213 -50.75 14.44 -45.72
C LEU A 213 -49.43 14.95 -46.31
N TYR A 214 -49.45 16.03 -47.08
CA TYR A 214 -48.24 16.66 -47.60
C TYR A 214 -47.33 17.19 -46.47
N LEU A 215 -47.90 17.93 -45.51
CA LEU A 215 -47.15 18.43 -44.35
C LEU A 215 -46.52 17.28 -43.55
N ARG A 216 -47.28 16.21 -43.29
CA ARG A 216 -46.81 15.08 -42.48
C ARG A 216 -45.80 14.21 -43.21
N ASN A 217 -46.11 13.78 -44.44
CA ASN A 217 -45.35 12.74 -45.12
C ASN A 217 -44.24 13.30 -46.01
N THR A 218 -44.44 14.49 -46.60
CA THR A 218 -43.47 15.10 -47.52
C THR A 218 -42.57 16.09 -46.79
N LEU A 219 -43.15 16.97 -45.95
CA LEU A 219 -42.38 17.93 -45.16
C LEU A 219 -41.94 17.38 -43.78
N ASN A 220 -42.26 16.13 -43.47
CA ASN A 220 -41.89 15.46 -42.21
C ASN A 220 -42.30 16.22 -40.94
N MET A 221 -43.41 16.96 -40.98
CA MET A 221 -43.93 17.66 -39.82
C MET A 221 -44.42 16.65 -38.76
N PRO A 222 -44.12 16.88 -37.45
CA PRO A 222 -44.49 15.98 -36.37
C PRO A 222 -46.00 16.05 -36.09
N LEU A 223 -46.78 15.35 -36.90
CA LEU A 223 -48.24 15.32 -36.83
C LEU A 223 -48.73 13.87 -36.62
N PRO A 224 -49.81 13.67 -35.85
CA PRO A 224 -50.40 12.35 -35.66
C PRO A 224 -50.87 11.74 -36.99
N ALA A 225 -50.96 10.41 -37.05
CA ALA A 225 -51.54 9.75 -38.22
C ALA A 225 -53.05 10.06 -38.30
N LEU A 226 -53.60 10.17 -39.51
CA LEU A 226 -55.03 10.41 -39.71
C LEU A 226 -55.92 9.38 -39.01
N SER A 227 -55.50 8.11 -39.01
CA SER A 227 -56.19 7.02 -38.30
C SER A 227 -56.22 7.23 -36.79
N CYS A 228 -55.18 7.83 -36.22
CA CYS A 228 -55.10 8.18 -34.80
C CYS A 228 -56.09 9.29 -34.47
N VAL A 229 -56.12 10.36 -35.29
CA VAL A 229 -57.07 11.48 -35.13
C VAL A 229 -58.52 11.01 -35.28
N GLN A 230 -58.81 10.17 -36.27
CA GLN A 230 -60.16 9.62 -36.48
C GLN A 230 -60.63 8.74 -35.33
N LYS A 231 -59.76 7.85 -34.81
CA LYS A 231 -60.07 7.02 -33.63
C LYS A 231 -60.29 7.88 -32.38
N TRP A 232 -59.56 8.98 -32.23
CA TRP A 232 -59.71 9.91 -31.12
C TRP A 232 -61.04 10.67 -31.19
N MET A 233 -61.45 11.11 -32.39
CA MET A 233 -62.76 11.75 -32.62
C MET A 233 -63.92 10.80 -32.37
N ALA A 234 -63.84 9.56 -32.87
CA ALA A 234 -64.90 8.57 -32.71
C ALA A 234 -65.15 8.15 -31.25
N LYS A 235 -64.26 8.51 -30.31
CA LYS A 235 -64.45 8.32 -28.88
C LYS A 235 -65.11 9.51 -28.17
N ARG A 236 -65.27 10.64 -28.88
CA ARG A 236 -65.76 11.92 -28.35
C ARG A 236 -67.03 12.43 -29.05
N CYS A 237 -67.44 11.76 -30.12
CA CYS A 237 -68.76 11.89 -30.75
C CYS A 237 -69.60 10.68 -30.37
#